data_AF-A0A0C2X9G9-F1
#
_entry.id   AF-A0A0C2X9G9-F1
#
_cell.length_a   1.000
_cell.length_b   1.000
_cell.length_c   1.000
_cell.angle_alpha   90.00
_cell.angle_beta   90.00
_cell.angle_gamma   90.00
#
_symmetry.space_group_name_H-M   'P 1'
#
loop_
_entity.id
_entity.type
_entity.pdbx_description
1 polymer ?
#
loop_
_entity_poly.entity_id
_entity_poly.type
_entity_poly.pdbx_seq_one_letter_code
_entity_poly.pdbx_strand_id
1 'polypeptide(L)'
;MPVPIRYSVFTPAERAVINVYKSDYLNAATPEQRKQVAQSKVLPAIFNYWTEQGRDTSDIAIIYWMQNTWRSKTLGDAPPSSFKPKITELVWRTRKADVLAEIAVLLGLEAADTHSPGWFNKRMLAIRNIMDTMSTEEKAALEKERMRIAREGNPEEEKRRLAEKKSMKRMADIALANWLEMGLLTISFVTRTTPDGQLAIEVHDPIPNLLGVPASTFKDLYQAQINEVMRLILEYVKSVKGMFAGSAAPKKSAPTVHIDPSGFPKLPDLLDPSSKKLELERLFR
;
A
#
# COMPACT_ATOMS: atom_id res chain seq x y z
N MET A 1 -3.04 21.12 -7.71
CA MET A 1 -1.57 21.22 -7.73
C MET A 1 -1.00 19.81 -7.65
N PRO A 2 -0.18 19.34 -8.59
CA PRO A 2 0.30 17.97 -8.56
C PRO A 2 1.29 17.76 -7.41
N VAL A 3 1.07 16.69 -6.66
CA VAL A 3 1.99 16.21 -5.61
C VAL A 3 3.34 15.87 -6.28
N PRO A 4 4.49 16.32 -5.76
CA PRO A 4 5.76 16.03 -6.39
C PRO A 4 6.08 14.54 -6.24
N ILE A 5 6.19 13.88 -7.38
CA ILE A 5 6.72 12.54 -7.58
C ILE A 5 8.10 12.46 -6.88
N ARG A 6 8.20 11.72 -5.77
CA ARG A 6 9.46 11.48 -5.05
C ARG A 6 10.32 10.46 -5.81
N TYR A 7 10.87 10.86 -6.94
CA TYR A 7 12.00 10.19 -7.56
C TYR A 7 13.15 11.19 -7.68
N SER A 8 14.36 10.69 -7.42
CA SER A 8 15.66 11.28 -7.68
C SER A 8 15.65 12.44 -8.71
N VAL A 9 15.38 13.67 -8.25
CA VAL A 9 15.29 14.86 -9.13
C VAL A 9 16.62 15.14 -9.83
N PHE A 10 17.74 14.69 -9.26
CA PHE A 10 19.09 14.90 -9.79
C PHE A 10 19.78 13.57 -10.12
N THR A 11 20.34 13.51 -11.33
CA THR A 11 21.25 12.47 -11.82
C THR A 11 22.53 12.39 -10.97
N PRO A 12 23.31 11.29 -11.05
CA PRO A 12 24.57 11.18 -10.33
C PRO A 12 25.55 12.33 -10.60
N ALA A 13 25.63 12.81 -11.84
CA ALA A 13 26.50 13.92 -12.24
C ALA A 13 26.06 15.25 -11.60
N GLU A 14 24.75 15.57 -11.64
CA GLU A 14 24.19 16.75 -10.98
C GLU A 14 24.43 16.70 -9.47
N ARG A 15 24.27 15.53 -8.85
CA ARG A 15 24.58 15.35 -7.43
C ARG A 15 26.05 15.57 -7.10
N ALA A 16 26.97 15.20 -7.99
CA ALA A 16 28.39 15.43 -7.77
C ALA A 16 28.69 16.94 -7.67
N VAL A 17 28.09 17.76 -8.55
CA VAL A 17 28.21 19.22 -8.51
C VAL A 17 27.64 19.80 -7.21
N ILE A 18 26.46 19.34 -6.80
CA ILE A 18 25.76 19.86 -5.61
C ILE A 18 26.47 19.43 -4.30
N ASN A 19 26.96 18.18 -4.22
CA ASN A 19 27.51 17.60 -2.99
C ASN A 19 28.82 18.24 -2.52
N VAL A 20 29.55 18.97 -3.38
CA VAL A 20 30.76 19.73 -2.99
C VAL A 20 30.44 20.72 -1.85
N TYR A 21 29.23 21.29 -1.84
CA TYR A 21 28.81 22.30 -0.87
C TYR A 21 28.03 21.73 0.32
N LYS A 22 27.95 20.39 0.43
CA LYS A 22 27.15 19.72 1.47
C LYS A 22 27.67 20.06 2.88
N SER A 23 28.99 20.09 3.08
CA SER A 23 29.61 20.45 4.36
C SER A 23 29.23 21.87 4.78
N ASP A 24 29.37 22.84 3.88
CA ASP A 24 29.01 24.24 4.10
C ASP A 24 27.54 24.40 4.50
N TYR A 25 26.64 23.66 3.82
CA TYR A 25 25.22 23.70 4.12
C TYR A 25 24.87 23.07 5.48
N LEU A 26 25.55 21.99 5.86
CA LEU A 26 25.32 21.33 7.15
C LEU A 26 25.91 22.12 8.33
N ASN A 27 27.02 22.82 8.11
CA ASN A 27 27.69 23.64 9.12
C ASN A 27 27.00 24.98 9.38
N ALA A 28 26.11 25.44 8.49
CA ALA A 28 25.30 26.63 8.72
C ALA A 28 24.33 26.43 9.90
N ALA A 29 24.35 27.35 10.87
CA ALA A 29 23.61 27.21 12.12
C ALA A 29 22.10 27.48 11.94
N THR A 30 21.75 28.51 11.17
CA THR A 30 20.35 28.96 11.02
C THR A 30 19.73 28.57 9.67
N PRO A 31 18.39 28.51 9.57
CA PRO A 31 17.68 28.35 8.29
C PRO A 31 18.07 29.42 7.25
N GLU A 32 18.27 30.66 7.67
CA GLU A 32 18.62 31.80 6.81
C GLU A 32 20.03 31.66 6.25
N GLN A 33 21.01 31.25 7.08
CA GLN A 33 22.37 30.96 6.63
C GLN A 33 22.39 29.78 5.64
N ARG A 34 21.57 28.75 5.88
CA ARG A 34 21.41 27.63 4.95
C ARG A 34 20.80 28.06 3.61
N LYS A 35 19.79 28.92 3.65
CA LYS A 35 19.20 29.52 2.44
C LYS A 35 20.25 30.33 1.68
N GLN A 36 21.07 31.10 2.39
CA GLN A 36 22.16 31.86 1.80
C GLN A 36 23.21 30.97 1.14
N VAL A 37 23.65 29.88 1.78
CA VAL A 37 24.58 28.90 1.18
C VAL A 37 23.98 28.26 -0.08
N ALA A 38 22.69 27.88 -0.03
CA ALA A 38 22.00 27.33 -1.19
C ALA A 38 21.97 28.33 -2.35
N GLN A 39 21.60 29.59 -2.08
CA GLN A 39 21.46 30.62 -3.10
C GLN A 39 22.79 31.13 -3.67
N SER A 40 23.84 31.21 -2.84
CA SER A 40 25.12 31.81 -3.26
C SER A 40 26.14 30.81 -3.81
N LYS A 41 26.02 29.53 -3.44
CA LYS A 41 26.99 28.49 -3.84
C LYS A 41 26.36 27.39 -4.66
N VAL A 42 25.25 26.83 -4.16
CA VAL A 42 24.67 25.61 -4.76
C VAL A 42 23.90 25.89 -6.04
N LEU A 43 22.99 26.86 -6.03
CA LEU A 43 22.20 27.24 -7.21
C LEU A 43 23.10 27.69 -8.37
N PRO A 44 24.09 28.58 -8.18
CA PRO A 44 24.97 28.99 -9.27
C PRO A 44 25.76 27.82 -9.86
N ALA A 45 26.25 26.89 -9.03
CA ALA A 45 27.04 25.76 -9.51
C ALA A 45 26.21 24.80 -10.39
N ILE A 46 24.98 24.47 -9.97
CA ILE A 46 24.12 23.57 -10.75
C ILE A 46 23.55 24.26 -11.99
N PHE A 47 23.29 25.57 -11.94
CA PHE A 47 22.88 26.34 -13.11
C PHE A 47 23.99 26.47 -14.14
N ASN A 48 25.24 26.67 -13.72
CA ASN A 48 26.37 26.64 -14.64
C ASN A 48 26.49 25.26 -15.31
N TYR A 49 26.40 24.18 -14.52
CA TYR A 49 26.40 22.83 -15.06
C TYR A 49 25.25 22.60 -16.07
N TRP A 50 24.04 23.07 -15.79
CA TRP A 50 22.93 22.94 -16.73
C TRP A 50 23.08 23.81 -17.98
N THR A 51 23.63 25.02 -17.83
CA THR A 51 23.91 25.93 -18.94
C THR A 51 24.93 25.32 -19.89
N GLU A 52 26.00 24.72 -19.36
CA GLU A 52 26.99 23.97 -20.15
C GLU A 52 26.39 22.76 -20.89
N GLN A 53 25.29 22.21 -20.36
CA GLN A 53 24.57 21.06 -20.92
C GLN A 53 23.35 21.46 -21.77
N GLY A 54 23.11 22.77 -21.97
CA GLY A 54 21.98 23.29 -22.76
C GLY A 54 20.59 23.03 -22.17
N ARG A 55 20.47 22.97 -20.83
CA ARG A 55 19.20 22.74 -20.12
C ARG A 55 18.76 23.99 -19.35
N ASP A 56 17.45 24.23 -19.32
CA ASP A 56 16.82 25.30 -18.55
C ASP A 56 15.79 24.70 -17.57
N THR A 57 15.99 24.89 -16.26
CA THR A 57 15.14 24.33 -15.21
C THR A 57 15.05 25.25 -13.99
N SER A 58 13.91 25.25 -13.30
CA SER A 58 13.58 26.23 -12.27
C SER A 58 14.11 25.94 -10.85
N ASP A 59 14.45 27.02 -10.15
CA ASP A 59 15.20 27.11 -8.88
C ASP A 59 14.60 26.36 -7.67
N ILE A 60 13.28 26.18 -7.65
CA ILE A 60 12.54 25.78 -6.44
C ILE A 60 12.80 24.30 -6.07
N ALA A 61 13.02 23.43 -7.06
CA ALA A 61 13.18 21.99 -6.83
C ALA A 61 14.48 21.64 -6.07
N ILE A 62 15.55 22.42 -6.27
CA ILE A 62 16.89 22.15 -5.69
C ILE A 62 16.88 22.37 -4.18
N ILE A 63 16.32 23.50 -3.71
CA ILE A 63 16.29 23.84 -2.29
C ILE A 63 15.48 22.79 -1.52
N TYR A 64 14.32 22.40 -2.04
CA TYR A 64 13.48 21.36 -1.42
C TYR A 64 14.18 19.99 -1.40
N TRP A 65 14.89 19.62 -2.46
CA TRP A 65 15.66 18.37 -2.48
C TRP A 65 16.77 18.38 -1.42
N MET A 66 17.58 19.45 -1.35
CA MET A 66 18.65 19.57 -0.37
C MET A 66 18.14 19.48 1.08
N GLN A 67 17.03 20.17 1.38
CA GLN A 67 16.41 20.11 2.71
C GLN A 67 15.98 18.69 3.08
N ASN A 68 15.43 17.92 2.14
CA ASN A 68 14.96 16.56 2.39
C ASN A 68 16.09 15.53 2.41
N THR A 69 17.11 15.68 1.57
CA THR A 69 18.18 14.70 1.38
C THR A 69 19.35 14.89 2.33
N TRP A 70 19.74 16.13 2.64
CA TRP A 70 20.90 16.40 3.50
C TRP A 70 20.57 16.50 4.98
N ARG A 71 19.33 16.86 5.35
CA ARG A 71 18.90 16.85 6.76
C ARG A 71 18.51 15.46 7.28
N SER A 72 18.23 14.51 6.38
CA SER A 72 17.96 13.12 6.77
C SER A 72 19.27 12.47 7.21
N LYS A 73 19.39 12.12 8.50
CA LYS A 73 20.50 11.31 9.05
C LYS A 73 20.60 9.92 8.39
N THR A 74 19.55 9.51 7.71
CA THR A 74 19.50 8.35 6.82
C THR A 74 19.73 8.84 5.39
N LEU A 75 20.99 8.80 4.96
CA LEU A 75 21.34 8.68 3.54
C LEU A 75 20.65 7.43 2.98
N GLY A 76 20.32 7.47 1.68
CA GLY A 76 19.67 6.36 0.93
C GLY A 76 20.28 5.01 1.30
N ASP A 77 19.48 3.96 1.49
CA ASP A 77 19.07 3.12 0.36
C ASP A 77 17.78 2.32 0.60
N ALA A 78 16.89 2.79 1.48
CA ALA A 78 15.54 2.23 1.56
C ALA A 78 14.53 3.35 1.73
N PRO A 79 13.39 3.34 1.01
CA PRO A 79 12.27 4.17 1.41
C PRO A 79 12.02 3.88 2.89
N PRO A 80 11.92 4.90 3.77
CA PRO A 80 11.54 4.65 5.14
C PRO A 80 10.21 3.92 5.06
N SER A 81 10.22 2.64 5.47
CA SER A 81 9.00 1.87 5.61
C SER A 81 8.10 2.71 6.51
N SER A 82 7.06 3.31 5.92
CA SER A 82 6.03 4.03 6.67
C SER A 82 5.28 3.06 7.59
N PHE A 83 5.44 1.76 7.35
CA PHE A 83 4.96 0.70 8.20
C PHE A 83 5.81 0.57 9.47
N LYS A 84 5.30 1.19 10.53
CA LYS A 84 5.79 1.04 11.90
C LYS A 84 4.79 0.21 12.69
N PRO A 85 5.00 -1.12 12.86
CA PRO A 85 4.10 -1.95 13.67
C PRO A 85 4.05 -1.41 15.10
N LYS A 86 2.84 -1.32 15.66
CA LYS A 86 2.65 -0.90 17.05
C LYS A 86 3.15 -1.99 17.99
N ILE A 87 3.99 -1.62 18.96
CA ILE A 87 4.52 -2.56 19.94
C ILE A 87 3.41 -3.24 20.75
N THR A 88 2.33 -2.52 21.04
CA THR A 88 1.16 -3.07 21.76
C THR A 88 0.43 -4.15 20.97
N GLU A 89 0.35 -4.02 19.64
CA GLU A 89 -0.20 -5.09 18.79
C GLU A 89 0.76 -6.26 18.66
N LEU A 90 2.08 -6.02 18.73
CA LEU A 90 3.07 -7.09 18.78
C LEU A 90 2.92 -7.91 20.07
N VAL A 91 2.84 -7.25 21.23
CA VAL A 91 2.61 -7.90 22.54
C VAL A 91 1.32 -8.73 22.52
N TRP A 92 0.22 -8.17 22.01
CA TRP A 92 -1.04 -8.93 21.88
C TRP A 92 -0.88 -10.20 21.03
N ARG A 93 -0.05 -10.16 19.98
CA ARG A 93 0.15 -11.31 19.10
C ARG A 93 1.08 -12.35 19.71
N THR A 94 2.20 -11.93 20.26
CA THR A 94 3.24 -12.84 20.76
C THR A 94 2.95 -13.37 22.15
N ARG A 95 2.17 -12.63 22.96
CA ARG A 95 1.85 -12.95 24.36
C ARG A 95 0.34 -12.94 24.61
N LYS A 96 -0.44 -13.42 23.63
CA LYS A 96 -1.92 -13.41 23.71
C LYS A 96 -2.42 -14.12 24.98
N ALA A 97 -1.82 -15.26 25.32
CA ALA A 97 -2.19 -16.03 26.51
C ALA A 97 -1.98 -15.22 27.79
N ASP A 98 -0.80 -14.61 27.94
CA ASP A 98 -0.47 -13.76 29.09
C ASP A 98 -1.42 -12.56 29.19
N VAL A 99 -1.74 -11.92 28.06
CA VAL A 99 -2.68 -10.79 28.04
C VAL A 99 -4.09 -11.24 28.44
N LEU A 100 -4.54 -12.43 28.03
CA LEU A 100 -5.84 -12.96 28.43
C LEU A 100 -5.87 -13.36 29.92
N ALA A 101 -4.78 -13.91 30.44
CA ALA A 101 -4.64 -14.20 31.88
C ALA A 101 -4.71 -12.91 32.71
N GLU A 102 -4.00 -11.86 32.29
CA GLU A 102 -4.05 -10.55 32.95
C GLU A 102 -5.45 -9.92 32.83
N ILE A 103 -6.15 -10.09 31.70
CA ILE A 103 -7.55 -9.65 31.57
C ILE A 103 -8.46 -10.41 32.54
N ALA A 104 -8.26 -11.71 32.74
CA ALA A 104 -9.03 -12.50 33.70
C ALA A 104 -8.89 -11.94 35.12
N VAL A 105 -7.64 -11.63 35.53
CA VAL A 105 -7.36 -10.96 36.81
C VAL A 105 -8.07 -9.61 36.90
N LEU A 106 -7.98 -8.77 35.86
CA LEU A 106 -8.61 -7.45 35.82
C LEU A 106 -10.15 -7.47 35.82
N LEU A 107 -10.75 -8.60 35.44
CA LEU A 107 -12.20 -8.81 35.43
C LEU A 107 -12.70 -9.63 36.64
N GLY A 108 -11.80 -10.16 37.47
CA GLY A 108 -12.16 -11.05 38.57
C GLY A 108 -12.71 -12.40 38.10
N LEU A 109 -12.24 -12.89 36.95
CA LEU A 109 -12.63 -14.18 36.36
C LEU A 109 -11.52 -15.21 36.54
N GLU A 110 -11.88 -16.49 36.62
CA GLU A 110 -10.91 -17.59 36.64
C GLU A 110 -10.16 -17.71 35.32
N ALA A 111 -10.85 -17.47 34.20
CA ALA A 111 -10.28 -17.41 32.87
C ALA A 111 -11.04 -16.38 32.02
N ALA A 112 -10.34 -15.72 31.09
CA ALA A 112 -10.94 -14.80 30.13
C ALA A 112 -10.51 -15.16 28.71
N ASP A 113 -11.40 -14.90 27.77
CA ASP A 113 -11.21 -15.10 26.33
C ASP A 113 -11.73 -13.90 25.53
N THR A 114 -11.73 -14.01 24.21
CA THR A 114 -12.22 -12.94 23.32
C THR A 114 -13.75 -12.83 23.25
N HIS A 115 -14.49 -13.64 24.02
CA HIS A 115 -15.95 -13.59 24.14
C HIS A 115 -16.40 -13.09 25.52
N SER A 116 -15.47 -13.01 26.48
CA SER A 116 -15.73 -12.59 27.85
C SER A 116 -16.20 -11.12 27.95
N PRO A 117 -17.36 -10.82 28.56
CA PRO A 117 -17.88 -9.46 28.60
C PRO A 117 -16.87 -8.44 29.15
N GLY A 118 -16.65 -7.34 28.43
CA GLY A 118 -15.72 -6.27 28.87
C GLY A 118 -14.23 -6.54 28.63
N TRP A 119 -13.83 -7.69 28.10
CA TRP A 119 -12.42 -8.04 27.84
C TRP A 119 -11.67 -6.96 27.02
N PHE A 120 -12.34 -6.42 26.00
CA PHE A 120 -11.74 -5.46 25.08
C PHE A 120 -11.36 -4.15 25.77
N ASN A 121 -12.16 -3.70 26.74
CA ASN A 121 -11.89 -2.49 27.51
C ASN A 121 -10.68 -2.65 28.43
N LYS A 122 -10.37 -3.87 28.85
CA LYS A 122 -9.23 -4.19 29.71
C LYS A 122 -7.95 -4.49 28.93
N ARG A 123 -8.04 -4.81 27.63
CA ARG A 123 -6.90 -5.19 26.78
C ARG A 123 -5.71 -4.23 26.86
N MET A 124 -5.95 -2.92 26.74
CA MET A 124 -4.85 -1.95 26.74
C MET A 124 -4.19 -1.81 28.10
N LEU A 125 -4.95 -1.96 29.20
CA LEU A 125 -4.42 -1.95 30.55
C LEU A 125 -3.59 -3.22 30.81
N ALA A 126 -4.11 -4.39 30.42
CA ALA A 126 -3.39 -5.66 30.53
C ALA A 126 -2.06 -5.65 29.78
N ILE A 127 -2.05 -5.14 28.54
CA ILE A 127 -0.82 -5.00 27.75
C ILE A 127 0.17 -4.07 28.46
N ARG A 128 -0.29 -2.97 29.05
CA ARG A 128 0.58 -2.06 29.81
C ARG A 128 1.19 -2.77 31.01
N ASN A 129 0.38 -3.45 31.82
CA ASN A 129 0.86 -4.19 33.00
C ASN A 129 1.94 -5.22 32.62
N ILE A 130 1.71 -5.97 31.54
CA ILE A 130 2.70 -6.93 31.01
C ILE A 130 3.97 -6.21 30.54
N MET A 131 3.84 -5.08 29.85
CA MET A 131 5.02 -4.31 29.42
C MET A 131 5.79 -3.73 30.61
N ASP A 132 5.12 -3.39 31.71
CA ASP A 132 5.76 -2.83 32.90
C ASP A 132 6.53 -3.91 33.67
N THR A 133 6.04 -5.16 33.70
CA THR A 133 6.71 -6.30 34.34
C THR A 133 7.79 -6.96 33.48
N MET A 134 7.85 -6.67 32.18
CA MET A 134 8.89 -7.19 31.28
C MET A 134 10.29 -6.72 31.67
N SER A 135 11.23 -7.67 31.63
CA SER A 135 12.66 -7.41 31.81
C SER A 135 13.22 -6.54 30.66
N THR A 136 14.39 -5.94 30.89
CA THR A 136 15.10 -5.17 29.85
C THR A 136 15.41 -6.04 28.63
N GLU A 137 15.73 -7.31 28.83
CA GLU A 137 16.02 -8.27 27.77
C GLU A 137 14.77 -8.59 26.93
N GLU A 138 13.62 -8.79 27.58
CA GLU A 138 12.36 -9.05 26.89
C GLU A 138 11.89 -7.84 26.07
N LYS A 139 12.06 -6.63 26.62
CA LYS A 139 11.78 -5.37 25.92
C LYS A 139 12.69 -5.21 24.69
N ALA A 140 13.97 -5.52 24.83
CA ALA A 140 14.92 -5.48 23.71
C ALA A 140 14.58 -6.52 22.63
N ALA A 141 14.15 -7.72 23.01
CA ALA A 141 13.71 -8.76 22.08
C ALA A 141 12.45 -8.34 21.30
N LEU A 142 11.45 -7.76 21.96
CA LEU A 142 10.26 -7.21 21.32
C LEU A 142 10.60 -6.08 20.34
N GLU A 143 11.52 -5.20 20.71
CA GLU A 143 11.95 -4.11 19.85
C GLU A 143 12.70 -4.63 18.62
N LYS A 144 13.55 -5.64 18.79
CA LYS A 144 14.23 -6.33 17.67
C LYS A 144 13.21 -6.94 16.70
N GLU A 145 12.19 -7.61 17.22
CA GLU A 145 11.12 -8.19 16.39
C GLU A 145 10.28 -7.11 15.70
N ARG A 146 9.98 -6.00 16.39
CA ARG A 146 9.31 -4.84 15.80
C ARG A 146 10.09 -4.28 14.62
N MET A 147 11.41 -4.15 14.76
CA MET A 147 12.31 -3.66 13.71
C MET A 147 12.39 -4.66 12.55
N ARG A 148 12.44 -5.96 12.83
CA ARG A 148 12.38 -7.01 11.81
C ARG A 148 11.09 -6.89 10.99
N ILE A 149 9.93 -6.81 11.63
CA ILE A 149 8.62 -6.67 10.97
C ILE A 149 8.52 -5.33 10.20
N ALA A 150 9.09 -4.24 10.72
CA ALA A 150 9.12 -2.96 10.01
C ALA A 150 9.90 -3.03 8.69
N ARG A 151 10.97 -3.85 8.67
CA ARG A 151 11.85 -4.06 7.51
C ARG A 151 11.29 -5.08 6.52
N GLU A 152 10.85 -6.24 7.00
CA GLU A 152 10.47 -7.40 6.18
C GLU A 152 8.96 -7.47 5.91
N GLY A 153 8.17 -6.67 6.63
CA GLY A 153 6.72 -6.75 6.64
C GLY A 153 6.17 -7.77 7.65
N ASN A 154 4.85 -7.86 7.72
CA ASN A 154 4.19 -8.86 8.56
C ASN A 154 4.46 -10.29 8.05
N PRO A 155 4.44 -11.30 8.93
CA PRO A 155 4.35 -12.71 8.51
C PRO A 155 3.16 -12.95 7.58
N GLU A 156 3.26 -13.94 6.69
CA GLU A 156 2.24 -14.22 5.66
C GLU A 156 0.84 -14.47 6.24
N GLU A 157 0.75 -15.23 7.33
CA GLU A 157 -0.52 -15.46 8.03
C GLU A 157 -1.18 -14.14 8.49
N GLU A 158 -0.38 -13.23 9.06
CA GLU A 158 -0.88 -11.93 9.51
C GLU A 158 -1.23 -11.01 8.33
N LYS A 159 -0.50 -11.09 7.22
CA LYS A 159 -0.87 -10.38 5.99
C LYS A 159 -2.25 -10.82 5.51
N ARG A 160 -2.54 -12.13 5.50
CA ARG A 160 -3.84 -12.70 5.09
C ARG A 160 -4.96 -12.22 6.02
N ARG A 161 -4.76 -12.32 7.33
CA ARG A 161 -5.73 -11.89 8.35
C ARG A 161 -6.03 -10.38 8.28
N LEU A 162 -4.98 -9.56 8.12
CA LEU A 162 -5.14 -8.11 7.99
C LEU A 162 -5.83 -7.74 6.68
N ALA A 163 -5.52 -8.44 5.58
CA ALA A 163 -6.17 -8.23 4.30
C ALA A 163 -7.67 -8.52 4.43
N GLU A 164 -8.06 -9.68 4.94
CA GLU A 164 -9.48 -10.02 5.16
C GLU A 164 -10.22 -8.99 6.04
N LYS A 165 -9.60 -8.57 7.13
CA LYS A 165 -10.24 -7.62 8.06
C LYS A 165 -10.33 -6.19 7.52
N LYS A 166 -9.38 -5.76 6.69
CA LYS A 166 -9.18 -4.34 6.37
C LYS A 166 -9.25 -4.02 4.88
N SER A 167 -9.24 -4.99 3.96
CA SER A 167 -9.26 -4.73 2.51
C SER A 167 -10.46 -3.89 2.12
N MET A 168 -11.66 -4.32 2.50
CA MET A 168 -12.91 -3.63 2.19
C MET A 168 -12.90 -2.17 2.64
N LYS A 169 -12.60 -1.93 3.92
CA LYS A 169 -12.53 -0.56 4.45
C LYS A 169 -11.47 0.26 3.74
N ARG A 170 -10.27 -0.29 3.54
CA ARG A 170 -9.17 0.45 2.89
C ARG A 170 -9.51 0.82 1.45
N MET A 171 -10.15 -0.08 0.71
CA MET A 171 -10.58 0.19 -0.67
C MET A 171 -11.71 1.23 -0.71
N ALA A 172 -12.65 1.16 0.24
CA ALA A 172 -13.70 2.18 0.38
C ALA A 172 -13.11 3.56 0.72
N ASP A 173 -12.15 3.64 1.65
CA ASP A 173 -11.48 4.89 2.03
C ASP A 173 -10.72 5.50 0.84
N ILE A 174 -10.04 4.68 0.03
CA ILE A 174 -9.34 5.13 -1.19
C ILE A 174 -10.34 5.62 -2.24
N ALA A 175 -11.42 4.89 -2.48
CA ALA A 175 -12.44 5.29 -3.44
C ALA A 175 -13.13 6.59 -3.04
N LEU A 176 -13.41 6.77 -1.74
CA LEU A 176 -13.94 8.02 -1.21
C LEU A 176 -12.95 9.17 -1.40
N ALA A 177 -11.67 8.96 -1.09
CA ALA A 177 -10.63 9.97 -1.29
C ALA A 177 -10.53 10.39 -2.77
N ASN A 178 -10.50 9.43 -3.70
CA ASN A 178 -10.47 9.69 -5.14
C ASN A 178 -11.70 10.47 -5.63
N TRP A 179 -12.88 10.14 -5.10
CA TRP A 179 -14.11 10.85 -5.41
C TRP A 179 -14.08 12.29 -4.90
N LEU A 180 -13.72 12.50 -3.62
CA LEU A 180 -13.68 13.84 -3.03
C LEU A 180 -12.58 14.72 -3.62
N GLU A 181 -11.43 14.15 -3.98
CA GLU A 181 -10.29 14.90 -4.51
C GLU A 181 -10.44 15.20 -6.01
N MET A 182 -10.94 14.24 -6.79
CA MET A 182 -10.89 14.28 -8.26
C MET A 182 -12.23 14.05 -8.95
N GLY A 183 -13.30 13.73 -8.22
CA GLY A 183 -14.57 13.29 -8.80
C GLY A 183 -14.45 11.91 -9.49
N LEU A 184 -13.46 11.10 -9.11
CA LEU A 184 -13.21 9.80 -9.75
C LEU A 184 -14.02 8.69 -9.07
N LEU A 185 -14.90 8.04 -9.83
CA LEU A 185 -15.57 6.80 -9.45
C LEU A 185 -14.72 5.59 -9.86
N THR A 186 -14.66 4.55 -9.02
CA THR A 186 -13.77 3.42 -9.27
C THR A 186 -14.41 2.11 -8.84
N ILE A 187 -14.39 1.12 -9.73
CA ILE A 187 -14.62 -0.30 -9.41
C ILE A 187 -13.25 -0.97 -9.32
N SER A 188 -12.97 -1.65 -8.21
CA SER A 188 -11.67 -2.27 -7.97
C SER A 188 -11.79 -3.79 -7.87
N PHE A 189 -10.90 -4.49 -8.58
CA PHE A 189 -10.69 -5.93 -8.41
C PHE A 189 -9.41 -6.15 -7.63
N VAL A 190 -9.53 -6.75 -6.44
CA VAL A 190 -8.41 -6.97 -5.53
C VAL A 190 -8.18 -8.47 -5.43
N THR A 191 -7.00 -8.91 -5.84
CA THR A 191 -6.59 -10.31 -5.65
C THR A 191 -5.79 -10.45 -4.37
N ARG A 192 -6.17 -11.38 -3.50
CA ARG A 192 -5.43 -11.69 -2.27
C ARG A 192 -5.44 -13.18 -1.98
N THR A 193 -4.53 -13.60 -1.11
CA THR A 193 -4.59 -14.94 -0.53
C THR A 193 -5.51 -14.93 0.69
N THR A 194 -6.46 -15.86 0.74
CA THR A 194 -7.35 -16.08 1.89
C THR A 194 -6.57 -16.65 3.08
N PRO A 195 -7.11 -16.61 4.31
CA PRO A 195 -6.48 -17.25 5.46
C PRO A 195 -6.06 -18.70 5.16
N ASP A 196 -6.94 -19.45 4.48
CA ASP A 196 -6.74 -20.85 4.09
C ASP A 196 -5.70 -21.06 2.97
N GLY A 197 -5.07 -19.98 2.48
CA GLY A 197 -4.02 -20.06 1.47
C GLY A 197 -4.52 -20.08 0.02
N GLN A 198 -5.83 -20.02 -0.20
CA GLN A 198 -6.42 -19.98 -1.54
C GLN A 198 -6.30 -18.58 -2.16
N LEU A 199 -6.28 -18.49 -3.48
CA LEU A 199 -6.34 -17.21 -4.19
C LEU A 199 -7.81 -16.79 -4.33
N ALA A 200 -8.15 -15.61 -3.84
CA ALA A 200 -9.48 -15.02 -3.98
C ALA A 200 -9.41 -13.67 -4.67
N ILE A 201 -10.48 -13.32 -5.39
CA ILE A 201 -10.70 -12.00 -5.94
C ILE A 201 -11.89 -11.38 -5.21
N GLU A 202 -11.68 -10.18 -4.71
CA GLU A 202 -12.70 -9.31 -4.14
C GLU A 202 -13.04 -8.21 -5.15
N VAL A 203 -14.32 -7.96 -5.34
CA VAL A 203 -14.81 -6.85 -6.17
C VAL A 203 -15.33 -5.78 -5.23
N HIS A 204 -14.75 -4.58 -5.30
CA HIS A 204 -15.19 -3.42 -4.55
C HIS A 204 -15.86 -2.44 -5.50
N ASP A 205 -17.17 -2.25 -5.30
CA ASP A 205 -17.96 -1.27 -5.99
C ASP A 205 -18.66 -0.34 -4.97
N PRO A 206 -18.02 0.77 -4.58
CA PRO A 206 -18.59 1.73 -3.66
C PRO A 206 -19.47 2.78 -4.37
N ILE A 207 -19.69 2.70 -5.68
CA ILE A 207 -20.29 3.79 -6.47
C ILE A 207 -21.69 4.19 -5.97
N PRO A 208 -22.65 3.26 -5.76
CA PRO A 208 -23.97 3.64 -5.25
C PRO A 208 -23.91 4.40 -3.92
N ASN A 209 -23.03 3.94 -3.03
CA ASN A 209 -22.83 4.57 -1.72
C ASN A 209 -22.21 5.97 -1.83
N LEU A 210 -21.21 6.15 -2.72
CA LEU A 210 -20.55 7.45 -2.94
C LEU A 210 -21.50 8.48 -3.56
N LEU A 211 -22.39 8.04 -4.44
CA LEU A 211 -23.41 8.90 -5.05
C LEU A 211 -24.64 9.10 -4.17
N GLY A 212 -24.74 8.38 -3.04
CA GLY A 212 -25.89 8.47 -2.13
C GLY A 212 -27.19 7.98 -2.75
N VAL A 213 -27.12 7.06 -3.72
CA VAL A 213 -28.29 6.55 -4.44
C VAL A 213 -28.60 5.10 -4.04
N PRO A 214 -29.88 4.75 -3.81
CA PRO A 214 -30.28 3.37 -3.53
C PRO A 214 -30.32 2.57 -4.83
N ALA A 215 -29.14 2.30 -5.41
CA ALA A 215 -28.98 1.52 -6.64
C ALA A 215 -28.25 0.19 -6.37
N SER A 216 -28.55 -0.82 -7.19
CA SER A 216 -27.79 -2.07 -7.22
C SER A 216 -26.34 -1.79 -7.62
N THR A 217 -25.40 -2.57 -7.08
CA THR A 217 -24.00 -2.45 -7.49
C THR A 217 -23.82 -2.98 -8.93
N PHE A 218 -22.79 -2.51 -9.61
CA PHE A 218 -22.36 -3.04 -10.91
C PHE A 218 -22.12 -4.56 -10.82
N LYS A 219 -21.62 -5.04 -9.68
CA LYS A 219 -21.45 -6.48 -9.44
C LYS A 219 -22.78 -7.22 -9.53
N ASP A 220 -23.81 -6.70 -8.87
CA ASP A 220 -25.13 -7.35 -8.83
C ASP A 220 -25.81 -7.31 -10.21
N LEU A 221 -25.63 -6.22 -10.96
CA LEU A 221 -26.24 -6.04 -12.28
C LEU A 221 -25.57 -6.88 -13.38
N TYR A 222 -24.25 -7.08 -13.30
CA TYR A 222 -23.45 -7.72 -14.36
C TYR A 222 -22.70 -8.95 -13.86
N GLN A 223 -23.35 -9.78 -13.05
CA GLN A 223 -22.72 -10.90 -12.35
C GLN A 223 -21.99 -11.86 -13.29
N ALA A 224 -22.56 -12.18 -14.45
CA ALA A 224 -21.95 -13.08 -15.43
C ALA A 224 -20.64 -12.49 -16.00
N GLN A 225 -20.66 -11.22 -16.37
CA GLN A 225 -19.51 -10.49 -16.90
C GLN A 225 -18.42 -10.35 -15.84
N ILE A 226 -18.81 -10.05 -14.60
CA ILE A 226 -17.88 -9.97 -13.47
C ILE A 226 -17.19 -11.31 -13.21
N ASN A 227 -17.94 -12.41 -13.25
CA ASN A 227 -17.35 -13.74 -13.08
C ASN A 227 -16.30 -14.03 -14.16
N GLU A 228 -16.52 -13.57 -15.39
CA GLU A 228 -15.55 -13.72 -16.47
C GLU A 228 -14.31 -12.84 -16.28
N VAL A 229 -14.48 -11.58 -15.87
CA VAL A 229 -13.34 -10.71 -15.50
C VAL A 229 -12.53 -11.35 -14.36
N MET A 230 -13.20 -11.88 -13.35
CA MET A 230 -12.54 -12.58 -12.24
C MET A 230 -11.77 -13.81 -12.74
N ARG A 231 -12.32 -14.60 -13.66
CA ARG A 231 -11.62 -15.73 -14.28
C ARG A 231 -10.34 -15.28 -14.97
N LEU A 232 -10.40 -14.24 -15.81
CA LEU A 232 -9.26 -13.69 -16.54
C LEU A 232 -8.17 -13.16 -15.59
N ILE A 233 -8.56 -12.43 -14.53
CA ILE A 233 -7.61 -11.94 -13.51
C ILE A 233 -6.96 -13.11 -12.76
N LEU A 234 -7.73 -14.15 -12.39
CA LEU A 234 -7.16 -15.34 -11.74
C LEU A 234 -6.13 -16.03 -12.64
N GLU A 235 -6.41 -16.18 -13.92
CA GLU A 235 -5.46 -16.76 -14.88
C GLU A 235 -4.19 -15.93 -15.01
N TYR A 236 -4.34 -14.61 -15.12
CA TYR A 236 -3.22 -13.69 -15.13
C TYR A 236 -2.37 -13.80 -13.86
N VAL A 237 -2.98 -13.75 -12.68
CA VAL A 237 -2.24 -13.84 -11.41
C VAL A 237 -1.55 -15.20 -11.25
N LYS A 238 -2.20 -16.30 -11.65
CA LYS A 238 -1.58 -17.63 -11.66
C LYS A 238 -0.37 -17.70 -12.60
N SER A 239 -0.51 -17.15 -13.81
CA SER A 239 0.59 -17.02 -14.77
C SER A 239 1.78 -16.26 -14.18
N VAL A 240 1.52 -15.08 -13.60
CA VAL A 240 2.55 -14.24 -12.97
C VAL A 240 3.22 -14.98 -11.81
N LYS A 241 2.45 -15.64 -10.93
CA LYS A 241 3.00 -16.46 -9.85
C LYS A 241 3.86 -17.61 -10.37
N GLY A 242 3.44 -18.27 -11.45
CA GLY A 242 4.22 -19.33 -12.11
C GLY A 242 5.56 -18.80 -12.61
N MET A 243 5.59 -17.62 -13.23
CA MET A 243 6.83 -16.98 -13.68
C MET A 243 7.80 -16.71 -12.52
N PHE A 244 7.29 -16.24 -11.37
CA PHE A 244 8.12 -16.07 -10.17
C PHE A 244 8.65 -17.39 -9.57
N ALA A 245 7.97 -18.52 -9.82
CA ALA A 245 8.40 -19.85 -9.39
C ALA A 245 9.37 -20.53 -10.38
N GLY A 246 9.82 -19.83 -11.43
CA GLY A 246 10.73 -20.36 -12.45
C GLY A 246 10.05 -21.07 -13.62
N SER A 247 8.72 -21.06 -13.70
CA SER A 247 8.00 -21.56 -14.87
C SER A 247 8.18 -20.62 -16.05
N ALA A 248 8.34 -21.17 -17.26
CA ALA A 248 8.38 -20.38 -18.49
C ALA A 248 7.11 -19.52 -18.62
N ALA A 249 7.28 -18.27 -19.06
CA ALA A 249 6.15 -17.38 -19.33
C ALA A 249 5.16 -18.07 -20.29
N PRO A 250 3.85 -18.05 -20.02
CA PRO A 250 2.89 -18.64 -20.94
C PRO A 250 3.03 -17.94 -22.30
N LYS A 251 3.15 -18.73 -23.37
CA LYS A 251 3.26 -18.25 -24.76
C LYS A 251 2.00 -17.54 -25.27
N LYS A 252 0.93 -17.48 -24.48
CA LYS A 252 -0.27 -16.72 -24.81
C LYS A 252 -0.08 -15.29 -24.31
N SER A 253 -0.15 -14.33 -25.24
CA SER A 253 -0.17 -12.89 -24.96
C SER A 253 -1.12 -12.60 -23.80
N ALA A 254 -0.73 -11.68 -22.91
CA ALA A 254 -1.60 -11.19 -21.84
C ALA A 254 -3.00 -10.91 -22.41
N PRO A 255 -4.09 -11.29 -21.71
CA PRO A 255 -5.44 -11.09 -22.20
C PRO A 255 -5.66 -9.59 -22.48
N THR A 256 -5.80 -9.23 -23.75
CA THR A 256 -6.09 -7.86 -24.17
C THR A 256 -7.53 -7.55 -23.77
N VAL A 257 -7.70 -6.61 -22.85
CA VAL A 257 -9.02 -6.08 -22.51
C VAL A 257 -9.41 -5.11 -23.62
N HIS A 258 -10.29 -5.54 -24.51
CA HIS A 258 -10.89 -4.66 -25.51
C HIS A 258 -11.91 -3.75 -24.80
N ILE A 259 -12.17 -2.55 -25.28
CA ILE A 259 -13.20 -1.64 -24.75
C ILE A 259 -14.23 -1.42 -25.86
N ASP A 260 -15.52 -1.53 -25.53
CA ASP A 260 -16.61 -1.30 -26.46
C ASP A 260 -16.82 0.21 -26.73
N PRO A 261 -17.62 0.59 -27.74
CA PRO A 261 -17.92 2.01 -28.02
C PRO A 261 -18.60 2.76 -26.87
N SER A 262 -19.16 2.03 -25.90
CA SER A 262 -19.85 2.55 -24.71
C SER A 262 -18.93 2.72 -23.50
N GLY A 263 -17.63 2.37 -23.63
CA GLY A 263 -16.61 2.53 -22.59
C GLY A 263 -16.44 1.33 -21.65
N PHE A 264 -17.09 0.19 -21.91
CA PHE A 264 -16.98 -1.01 -21.08
C PHE A 264 -15.94 -2.00 -21.60
N PRO A 265 -15.27 -2.77 -20.72
CA PRO A 265 -14.46 -3.92 -21.13
C PRO A 265 -15.27 -4.89 -22.00
N LYS A 266 -14.93 -4.97 -23.27
CA LYS A 266 -15.38 -6.00 -24.19
C LYS A 266 -14.67 -7.29 -23.80
N LEU A 267 -15.44 -8.15 -23.12
CA LEU A 267 -15.01 -9.51 -22.80
C LEU A 267 -14.73 -10.28 -24.10
N PRO A 268 -13.77 -11.22 -24.11
CA PRO A 268 -13.55 -12.07 -25.27
C PRO A 268 -14.89 -12.73 -25.63
N ASP A 269 -15.26 -12.64 -26.91
CA ASP A 269 -16.54 -13.11 -27.41
C ASP A 269 -16.77 -14.56 -26.95
N LEU A 270 -17.67 -14.76 -25.99
CA LEU A 270 -18.05 -16.09 -25.46
C LEU A 270 -18.90 -16.90 -26.46
N LEU A 271 -18.98 -16.45 -27.71
CA LEU A 271 -19.78 -17.07 -28.74
C LEU A 271 -18.93 -17.19 -29.99
N ASP A 272 -18.62 -18.44 -30.34
CA ASP A 272 -18.08 -18.80 -31.64
C ASP A 272 -19.01 -18.20 -32.72
N PRO A 273 -18.50 -17.41 -33.69
CA PRO A 273 -19.32 -16.86 -34.76
C PRO A 273 -19.97 -17.93 -35.66
N SER A 274 -19.65 -19.22 -35.45
CA SER A 274 -20.31 -20.36 -36.08
C SER A 274 -21.53 -20.92 -35.33
N SER A 275 -21.85 -20.40 -34.13
CA SER A 275 -23.04 -20.82 -33.38
C SER A 275 -24.33 -20.49 -34.13
N LYS A 276 -25.09 -21.54 -34.49
CA LYS A 276 -26.33 -21.41 -35.27
C LYS A 276 -27.40 -20.70 -34.44
N LYS A 277 -28.22 -19.88 -35.10
CA LYS A 277 -29.35 -19.11 -34.52
C LYS A 277 -30.20 -19.86 -33.48
N LEU A 278 -30.37 -21.18 -33.65
CA LEU A 278 -31.13 -22.04 -32.74
C LEU A 278 -30.49 -22.21 -31.34
N GLU A 279 -29.16 -22.11 -31.23
CA GLU A 279 -28.45 -22.18 -29.94
C GLU A 279 -28.53 -20.84 -29.20
N LEU A 280 -28.50 -19.73 -29.94
CA LEU A 280 -28.71 -18.39 -29.39
C LEU A 280 -30.14 -18.23 -28.86
N GLU A 281 -31.15 -18.73 -29.58
CA GLU A 281 -32.56 -18.67 -29.13
C GLU A 281 -32.85 -19.54 -27.89
N ARG A 282 -32.02 -20.55 -27.59
CA ARG A 282 -32.14 -21.36 -26.36
C ARG A 282 -31.53 -20.69 -25.13
N LEU A 283 -30.56 -19.81 -25.31
CA LEU A 283 -29.87 -19.10 -24.23
C LEU A 283 -30.63 -17.86 -23.74
N PHE A 284 -31.54 -17.32 -24.56
CA PHE A 284 -32.31 -16.11 -24.27
C PHE A 284 -33.83 -16.37 -24.10
N ARG A 285 -34.20 -17.59 -23.71
CA ARG A 285 -35.53 -17.89 -23.14
C ARG A 285 -35.42 -18.22 -21.66
#